data_AF-A0A956FLK5-F1
#
_entry.id   AF-A0A956FLK5-F1
#
_cell.length_a   1.000
_cell.length_b   1.000
_cell.length_c   1.000
_cell.angle_alpha   90.00
_cell.angle_beta   90.00
_cell.angle_gamma   90.00
#
_symmetry.space_group_name_H-M   'P 1'
#
loop_
_entity.id
_entity.type
_entity.pdbx_description
1 polymer ?
#
loop_
_entity_poly.entity_id
_entity_poly.type
_entity_poly.pdbx_seq_one_letter_code
_entity_poly.pdbx_strand_id
1 'polypeptide(L)'
;MPNLSLPLFLGLAACLLLPACSGDDGKASATDPTGDATSTSGTSSGTTTASSSASASTSATDSDTGTATGTTTGDPVACTDTLPPAGSPCATENETCAPDADPCDPYTEAVCTGGVWTHNDIGPGDPNECSVVPCDPDNLPAEGDPCADDGEFCSPGCEDPCEFCNVMECSGGEWSPLEVFPAECLSCEEICPFVLKGDCEGGPPDMEACVTGCMEYQGNECKIAFNTMLACVGPEPTYTCDDDLRPTVEGCESQYAELYACIFP
;
A
#
# COMPACT_ATOMS: atom_id res chain seq x y z
N MET A 1 -3.85 54.93 24.19
CA MET A 1 -2.38 55.01 24.16
C MET A 1 -1.85 54.45 25.46
N PRO A 2 -1.37 53.20 25.43
CA PRO A 2 -0.07 52.89 26.02
C PRO A 2 0.86 52.21 25.01
N ASN A 3 2.15 52.42 25.25
CA ASN A 3 3.31 52.17 24.41
C ASN A 3 3.51 50.71 23.98
N LEU A 4 3.91 50.54 22.71
CA LEU A 4 4.66 49.39 22.22
C LEU A 4 6.02 49.33 22.91
N SER A 5 6.43 48.14 23.35
CA SER A 5 7.83 47.82 23.63
C SER A 5 8.13 46.46 22.99
N LEU A 6 8.73 46.51 21.81
CA LEU A 6 9.30 45.37 21.08
C LEU A 6 10.75 45.19 21.58
N PRO A 7 11.18 44.00 22.05
CA PRO A 7 12.61 43.71 22.14
C PRO A 7 13.08 43.16 20.80
N LEU A 8 13.80 44.04 20.11
CA LEU A 8 14.72 43.78 19.02
C LEU A 8 15.89 42.95 19.58
N PHE A 9 15.99 41.66 19.27
CA PHE A 9 17.24 40.90 19.44
C PHE A 9 17.84 40.64 18.06
N LEU A 10 18.68 41.59 17.64
CA LEU A 10 19.61 41.43 16.54
C LEU A 10 21.02 41.42 17.14
N GLY A 11 21.72 40.28 17.00
CA GLY A 11 23.17 40.23 16.95
C GLY A 11 23.89 39.66 18.18
N LEU A 12 24.50 38.48 17.99
CA LEU A 12 25.95 38.41 18.13
C LEU A 12 26.54 37.40 17.14
N ALA A 13 27.44 37.93 16.32
CA ALA A 13 28.29 37.18 15.41
C ALA A 13 29.52 36.61 16.15
N ALA A 14 30.08 35.58 15.53
CA ALA A 14 31.51 35.23 15.53
C ALA A 14 32.14 34.70 16.83
N CYS A 15 32.22 33.38 16.93
CA CYS A 15 33.41 32.70 17.43
C CYS A 15 34.00 31.84 16.30
N LEU A 16 34.91 32.46 15.55
CA LEU A 16 35.92 31.79 14.74
C LEU A 16 36.92 31.09 15.68
N LEU A 17 36.94 29.76 15.71
CA LEU A 17 38.12 28.98 16.14
C LEU A 17 38.25 27.68 15.33
N LEU A 18 39.12 27.73 14.33
CA LEU A 18 39.89 26.60 13.79
C LEU A 18 41.34 27.12 13.62
N PRO A 19 42.41 26.29 13.54
CA PRO A 19 42.52 24.83 13.69
C PRO A 19 43.73 24.36 14.54
N ALA A 20 43.78 23.08 14.96
CA ALA A 20 45.06 22.38 15.25
C ALA A 20 44.94 20.84 15.18
N CYS A 21 45.89 20.24 14.47
CA CYS A 21 46.09 18.83 14.13
C CYS A 21 46.25 17.86 15.31
N SER A 22 45.95 16.57 15.07
CA SER A 22 46.97 15.51 14.95
C SER A 22 46.32 14.18 14.53
N GLY A 23 46.89 13.56 13.51
CA GLY A 23 46.49 12.23 13.05
C GLY A 23 47.13 11.10 13.86
N ASP A 24 46.61 9.88 13.65
CA ASP A 24 47.40 8.66 13.76
C ASP A 24 46.81 7.58 12.84
N ASP A 25 47.67 6.96 12.05
CA ASP A 25 47.42 5.90 11.09
C ASP A 25 47.21 4.55 11.82
N GLY A 26 45.99 4.00 11.79
CA GLY A 26 45.67 2.68 12.34
C GLY A 26 45.04 1.74 11.33
N LYS A 27 45.86 0.88 10.73
CA LYS A 27 45.48 -0.13 9.72
C LYS A 27 45.11 -1.49 10.37
N ALA A 28 44.06 -2.12 9.82
CA ALA A 28 43.59 -3.51 10.01
C ALA A 28 42.86 -3.79 11.35
N SER A 29 41.82 -4.62 11.41
CA SER A 29 41.62 -5.87 10.69
C SER A 29 40.12 -6.24 10.57
N ALA A 30 39.81 -6.91 9.47
CA ALA A 30 38.53 -7.53 9.17
C ALA A 30 38.07 -8.52 10.24
N THR A 31 36.76 -8.58 10.50
CA THR A 31 36.06 -9.81 10.86
C THR A 31 34.57 -9.67 10.47
N ASP A 32 34.19 -10.32 9.37
CA ASP A 32 32.80 -10.71 9.08
C ASP A 32 32.26 -11.58 10.21
N PRO A 33 30.95 -11.51 10.49
CA PRO A 33 30.17 -12.71 10.19
C PRO A 33 28.87 -12.42 9.44
N THR A 34 28.82 -12.95 8.23
CA THR A 34 27.70 -13.71 7.63
C THR A 34 26.55 -14.00 8.61
N GLY A 35 25.43 -13.28 8.45
CA GLY A 35 24.14 -13.58 9.04
C GLY A 35 23.10 -13.67 7.93
N ASP A 36 23.05 -14.83 7.29
CA ASP A 36 22.09 -15.23 6.27
C ASP A 36 20.71 -15.44 6.92
N ALA A 37 19.78 -14.51 6.73
CA ALA A 37 18.38 -14.67 7.10
C ALA A 37 17.58 -15.06 5.85
N THR A 38 17.75 -16.32 5.44
CA THR A 38 16.83 -17.01 4.54
C THR A 38 15.49 -17.18 5.25
N SER A 39 14.53 -16.28 4.99
CA SER A 39 13.12 -16.50 5.31
C SER A 39 12.47 -17.23 4.14
N THR A 40 12.43 -18.55 4.25
CA THR A 40 11.74 -19.48 3.36
C THR A 40 10.26 -19.14 3.19
N SER A 41 9.87 -19.00 1.92
CA SER A 41 8.50 -18.96 1.44
C SER A 41 7.73 -20.22 1.86
N GLY A 42 6.71 -20.04 2.70
CA GLY A 42 5.75 -21.08 3.04
C GLY A 42 4.60 -21.10 2.04
N THR A 43 4.83 -21.64 0.84
CA THR A 43 3.75 -22.09 -0.04
C THR A 43 3.15 -23.36 0.56
N SER A 44 1.86 -23.35 0.89
CA SER A 44 1.11 -24.56 1.18
C SER A 44 -0.20 -24.53 0.41
N SER A 45 -0.15 -25.20 -0.75
CA SER A 45 -1.30 -25.58 -1.56
C SER A 45 -2.25 -26.46 -0.74
N GLY A 46 -3.50 -26.03 -0.62
CA GLY A 46 -4.60 -26.78 -0.04
C GLY A 46 -5.74 -26.92 -1.04
N THR A 47 -5.49 -27.61 -2.17
CA THR A 47 -6.53 -28.01 -3.10
C THR A 47 -7.30 -29.20 -2.50
N THR A 48 -8.52 -28.98 -2.02
CA THR A 48 -9.48 -30.06 -1.77
C THR A 48 -10.55 -30.04 -2.84
N THR A 49 -10.25 -30.71 -3.95
CA THR A 49 -11.24 -31.18 -4.93
C THR A 49 -12.03 -32.30 -4.29
N ALA A 50 -13.29 -32.04 -3.95
CA ALA A 50 -14.25 -33.08 -3.57
C ALA A 50 -15.25 -33.28 -4.72
N SER A 51 -14.83 -34.03 -5.74
CA SER A 51 -15.76 -34.66 -6.67
C SER A 51 -16.36 -35.89 -5.99
N SER A 52 -17.66 -35.83 -5.69
CA SER A 52 -18.44 -37.01 -5.32
C SER A 52 -19.51 -37.26 -6.37
N SER A 53 -19.17 -38.18 -7.25
CA SER A 53 -20.01 -38.77 -8.28
C SER A 53 -21.14 -39.55 -7.61
N ALA A 54 -22.37 -39.06 -7.70
CA ALA A 54 -23.56 -39.84 -7.40
C ALA A 54 -24.21 -40.28 -8.72
N SER A 55 -23.87 -41.49 -9.15
CA SER A 55 -24.58 -42.19 -10.22
C SER A 55 -25.95 -42.62 -9.71
N ALA A 56 -26.98 -41.84 -10.01
CA ALA A 56 -28.37 -42.25 -9.88
C ALA A 56 -28.83 -42.85 -11.23
N SER A 57 -28.82 -44.18 -11.30
CA SER A 57 -29.50 -44.93 -12.36
C SER A 57 -31.01 -44.90 -12.09
N THR A 58 -31.74 -44.04 -12.78
CA THR A 58 -33.20 -44.13 -12.91
C THR A 58 -33.55 -44.27 -14.38
N SER A 59 -33.88 -45.50 -14.78
CA SER A 59 -34.46 -45.83 -16.08
C SER A 59 -35.99 -45.81 -15.98
N ALA A 60 -36.60 -44.78 -16.55
CA ALA A 60 -38.00 -44.67 -17.00
C ALA A 60 -38.07 -43.29 -17.70
N THR A 61 -38.68 -43.06 -18.85
CA THR A 61 -39.67 -43.81 -19.62
C THR A 61 -39.61 -43.26 -21.05
N ASP A 62 -39.89 -44.12 -22.02
CA ASP A 62 -40.14 -43.80 -23.42
C ASP A 62 -41.24 -42.74 -23.61
N SER A 63 -41.16 -42.07 -24.77
CA SER A 63 -42.17 -41.24 -25.44
C SER A 63 -42.14 -39.75 -25.12
N ASP A 64 -41.53 -38.95 -25.99
CA ASP A 64 -42.36 -38.04 -26.79
C ASP A 64 -41.71 -37.68 -28.13
N THR A 65 -42.54 -37.68 -29.16
CA THR A 65 -42.14 -37.52 -30.56
C THR A 65 -42.38 -36.05 -30.91
N GLY A 66 -41.40 -35.20 -30.58
CA GLY A 66 -41.38 -33.80 -30.97
C GLY A 66 -40.46 -33.61 -32.18
N THR A 67 -41.02 -33.67 -33.39
CA THR A 67 -40.32 -33.33 -34.63
C THR A 67 -39.94 -31.85 -34.63
N ALA A 68 -38.70 -31.55 -34.23
CA ALA A 68 -38.03 -30.30 -34.57
C ALA A 68 -37.07 -30.57 -35.74
N THR A 69 -37.47 -30.10 -36.91
CA THR A 69 -36.78 -30.23 -38.19
C THR A 69 -35.54 -29.33 -38.19
N GLY A 70 -34.36 -29.95 -38.16
CA GLY A 70 -33.08 -29.24 -38.31
C GLY A 70 -31.87 -30.06 -37.84
N THR A 71 -31.71 -31.29 -38.32
CA THR A 71 -30.55 -32.13 -37.96
C THR A 71 -29.28 -31.62 -38.65
N THR A 72 -28.59 -30.65 -38.06
CA THR A 72 -27.17 -30.44 -38.32
C THR A 72 -26.41 -31.62 -37.71
N THR A 73 -26.04 -32.59 -38.56
CA THR A 73 -25.28 -33.79 -38.19
C THR A 73 -23.84 -33.40 -37.86
N GLY A 74 -23.58 -32.94 -36.65
CA GLY A 74 -22.24 -32.65 -36.13
C GLY A 74 -22.15 -33.04 -34.66
N ASP A 75 -20.96 -33.43 -34.22
CA ASP A 75 -20.68 -33.62 -32.80
C ASP A 75 -20.87 -32.30 -32.05
N PRO A 76 -21.41 -32.31 -30.81
CA PRO A 76 -21.59 -31.09 -30.02
C PRO A 76 -20.28 -30.33 -29.84
N VAL A 77 -20.33 -29.01 -30.04
CA VAL A 77 -19.20 -28.11 -29.78
C VAL A 77 -19.30 -27.62 -28.34
N ALA A 78 -18.29 -27.89 -27.53
CA ALA A 78 -18.22 -27.44 -26.15
C ALA A 78 -17.83 -25.96 -26.04
N CYS A 79 -18.29 -25.29 -24.99
CA CYS A 79 -17.71 -24.02 -24.58
C CYS A 79 -16.26 -24.22 -24.12
N THR A 80 -15.34 -23.42 -24.65
CA THR A 80 -13.90 -23.40 -24.29
C THR A 80 -13.44 -21.94 -24.27
N ASP A 81 -12.13 -21.68 -24.39
CA ASP A 81 -11.56 -20.33 -24.45
C ASP A 81 -11.94 -19.54 -25.72
N THR A 82 -12.71 -20.14 -26.65
CA THR A 82 -13.23 -19.46 -27.84
C THR A 82 -14.72 -19.67 -27.98
N LEU A 83 -15.43 -18.60 -28.37
CA LEU A 83 -16.88 -18.63 -28.56
C LEU A 83 -17.28 -19.65 -29.64
N PRO A 84 -18.16 -20.63 -29.34
CA PRO A 84 -18.65 -21.59 -30.33
C PRO A 84 -19.34 -20.87 -31.51
N PRO A 85 -19.21 -21.35 -32.76
CA PRO A 85 -19.90 -20.73 -33.89
C PRO A 85 -21.43 -20.77 -33.74
N ALA A 86 -22.12 -19.67 -34.06
CA ALA A 86 -23.58 -19.65 -34.06
C ALA A 86 -24.17 -20.75 -34.97
N GLY A 87 -25.18 -21.45 -34.47
CA GLY A 87 -25.85 -22.56 -35.14
C GLY A 87 -25.12 -23.91 -35.04
N SER A 88 -23.95 -23.98 -34.41
CA SER A 88 -23.32 -25.28 -34.14
C SER A 88 -24.07 -26.03 -33.03
N PRO A 89 -24.09 -27.37 -33.05
CA PRO A 89 -24.79 -28.16 -32.05
C PRO A 89 -24.14 -27.98 -30.67
N CYS A 90 -24.98 -27.92 -29.63
CA CYS A 90 -24.56 -27.88 -28.23
C CYS A 90 -25.16 -29.06 -27.47
N ALA A 91 -24.47 -29.49 -26.40
CA ALA A 91 -24.85 -30.69 -25.65
C ALA A 91 -25.84 -30.38 -24.52
N THR A 92 -25.77 -29.19 -23.93
CA THR A 92 -26.47 -28.85 -22.69
C THR A 92 -27.36 -27.64 -22.90
N GLU A 93 -28.69 -27.81 -22.83
CA GLU A 93 -29.64 -26.71 -22.96
C GLU A 93 -29.42 -25.65 -21.86
N ASN A 94 -29.45 -24.37 -22.24
CA ASN A 94 -29.15 -23.19 -21.41
C ASN A 94 -27.70 -23.10 -20.90
N GLU A 95 -26.75 -23.85 -21.47
CA GLU A 95 -25.33 -23.56 -21.27
C GLU A 95 -25.00 -22.20 -21.87
N THR A 96 -24.31 -21.34 -21.11
CA THR A 96 -23.82 -20.04 -21.56
C THR A 96 -22.30 -20.10 -21.74
N CYS A 97 -21.82 -19.59 -22.87
CA CYS A 97 -20.41 -19.48 -23.19
C CYS A 97 -20.08 -18.03 -23.49
N ALA A 98 -19.20 -17.44 -22.69
CA ALA A 98 -18.73 -16.06 -22.87
C ALA A 98 -17.26 -15.96 -22.41
N PRO A 99 -16.31 -16.51 -23.20
CA PRO A 99 -14.89 -16.54 -22.82
C PRO A 99 -14.28 -15.13 -22.75
N ASP A 100 -14.84 -14.18 -23.49
CA ASP A 100 -14.45 -12.77 -23.51
C ASP A 100 -15.47 -11.90 -22.75
N ALA A 101 -16.17 -12.46 -21.75
CA ALA A 101 -17.12 -11.70 -20.94
C ALA A 101 -16.37 -10.61 -20.16
N ASP A 102 -16.47 -9.39 -20.63
CA ASP A 102 -16.11 -8.20 -19.89
C ASP A 102 -17.41 -7.49 -19.49
N PRO A 103 -17.72 -7.34 -18.20
CA PRO A 103 -18.92 -6.61 -17.78
C PRO A 103 -18.92 -5.15 -18.24
N CYS A 104 -17.78 -4.61 -18.66
CA CYS A 104 -17.57 -3.21 -19.00
C CYS A 104 -17.51 -2.91 -20.49
N ASP A 105 -17.21 -3.92 -21.31
CA ASP A 105 -17.24 -3.81 -22.76
C ASP A 105 -18.41 -4.62 -23.35
N PRO A 106 -18.97 -4.20 -24.49
CA PRO A 106 -19.94 -5.04 -25.19
C PRO A 106 -19.26 -6.35 -25.60
N TYR A 107 -19.84 -7.48 -25.19
CA TYR A 107 -19.35 -8.81 -25.55
C TYR A 107 -20.47 -9.63 -26.18
N THR A 108 -20.10 -10.66 -26.93
CA THR A 108 -21.04 -11.63 -27.47
C THR A 108 -20.99 -12.89 -26.62
N GLU A 109 -22.11 -13.29 -26.04
CA GLU A 109 -22.26 -14.61 -25.43
C GLU A 109 -22.92 -15.58 -26.42
N ALA A 110 -22.69 -16.87 -26.22
CA ALA A 110 -23.42 -17.93 -26.88
C ALA A 110 -24.26 -18.67 -25.83
N VAL A 111 -25.56 -18.86 -26.10
CA VAL A 111 -26.48 -19.62 -25.25
C VAL A 111 -27.01 -20.81 -26.04
N CYS A 112 -26.95 -22.00 -25.46
CA CYS A 112 -27.52 -23.20 -26.07
C CYS A 112 -29.06 -23.15 -25.97
N THR A 113 -29.75 -23.03 -27.10
CA THR A 113 -31.21 -23.00 -27.15
C THR A 113 -31.71 -23.89 -28.27
N GLY A 114 -32.54 -24.87 -27.93
CA GLY A 114 -33.02 -25.87 -28.88
C GLY A 114 -31.91 -26.76 -29.44
N GLY A 115 -30.88 -27.05 -28.64
CA GLY A 115 -29.75 -27.88 -29.05
C GLY A 115 -28.77 -27.23 -30.04
N VAL A 116 -28.87 -25.92 -30.27
CA VAL A 116 -27.89 -25.13 -31.06
C VAL A 116 -27.43 -23.90 -30.30
N TRP A 117 -26.18 -23.50 -30.51
CA TRP A 117 -25.64 -22.25 -29.98
C TRP A 117 -26.28 -21.05 -30.68
N THR A 118 -26.87 -20.15 -29.90
CA THR A 118 -27.40 -18.86 -30.36
C THR A 118 -26.54 -17.75 -29.77
N HIS A 119 -26.08 -16.80 -30.60
CA HIS A 119 -25.29 -15.67 -30.12
C HIS A 119 -26.21 -14.52 -29.68
N ASN A 120 -25.93 -13.95 -28.52
CA ASN A 120 -26.55 -12.74 -28.01
C ASN A 120 -25.47 -11.69 -27.83
N ASP A 121 -25.73 -10.47 -28.33
CA ASP A 121 -24.88 -9.32 -28.03
C ASP A 121 -25.32 -8.73 -26.70
N ILE A 122 -24.43 -8.75 -25.73
CA ILE A 122 -24.60 -8.09 -24.44
C ILE A 122 -24.05 -6.67 -24.60
N GLY A 123 -24.91 -5.68 -24.33
CA GLY A 123 -24.49 -4.28 -24.32
C GLY A 123 -23.48 -4.02 -23.20
N PRO A 124 -22.77 -2.88 -23.22
CA PRO A 124 -21.89 -2.53 -22.11
C PRO A 124 -22.70 -2.53 -20.80
N GLY A 125 -22.11 -3.06 -19.73
CA GLY A 125 -22.69 -2.99 -18.39
C GLY A 125 -22.87 -1.55 -17.92
N ASP A 126 -23.38 -1.38 -16.70
CA ASP A 126 -23.53 -0.03 -16.14
C ASP A 126 -22.14 0.64 -16.11
N PRO A 127 -21.93 1.78 -16.80
CA PRO A 127 -20.63 2.44 -16.83
C PRO A 127 -20.14 2.85 -15.43
N ASN A 128 -21.04 2.94 -14.44
CA ASN A 128 -20.66 3.20 -13.04
C ASN A 128 -20.07 1.96 -12.35
N GLU A 129 -20.39 0.74 -12.80
CA GLU A 129 -19.75 -0.49 -12.33
C GLU A 129 -18.38 -0.72 -12.99
N CYS A 130 -18.01 0.16 -13.94
CA CYS A 130 -16.91 -0.05 -14.87
C CYS A 130 -15.92 1.12 -14.98
N SER A 131 -16.22 2.24 -14.32
CA SER A 131 -15.25 3.31 -14.16
C SER A 131 -14.37 2.97 -12.98
N VAL A 132 -13.18 2.41 -13.23
CA VAL A 132 -12.10 2.37 -12.23
C VAL A 132 -12.05 3.73 -11.54
N VAL A 133 -12.11 3.71 -10.21
CA VAL A 133 -11.90 4.89 -9.39
C VAL A 133 -10.40 4.95 -9.11
N PRO A 134 -9.63 5.82 -9.80
CA PRO A 134 -8.21 5.94 -9.53
C PRO A 134 -7.99 6.51 -8.13
N CYS A 135 -6.82 6.26 -7.55
CA CYS A 135 -6.42 6.99 -6.35
C CYS A 135 -6.30 8.49 -6.67
N ASP A 136 -7.13 9.30 -6.02
CA ASP A 136 -7.09 10.76 -6.11
C ASP A 136 -6.20 11.30 -4.97
N PRO A 137 -5.18 12.14 -5.25
CA PRO A 137 -4.34 12.74 -4.21
C PRO A 137 -5.12 13.63 -3.22
N ASP A 138 -6.35 14.03 -3.55
CA ASP A 138 -7.20 14.84 -2.69
C ASP A 138 -8.37 14.06 -2.07
N ASN A 139 -8.70 12.85 -2.55
CA ASN A 139 -9.88 12.09 -2.12
C ASN A 139 -9.61 10.58 -2.05
N LEU A 140 -10.04 9.97 -0.94
CA LEU A 140 -10.04 8.52 -0.81
C LEU A 140 -11.20 7.90 -1.63
N PRO A 141 -10.95 6.79 -2.36
CA PRO A 141 -12.03 6.00 -2.93
C PRO A 141 -12.91 5.40 -1.83
N ALA A 142 -14.17 5.10 -2.15
CA ALA A 142 -15.05 4.43 -1.21
C ALA A 142 -14.74 2.92 -1.14
N GLU A 143 -15.07 2.29 -0.02
CA GLU A 143 -15.01 0.83 0.12
C GLU A 143 -15.92 0.16 -0.93
N GLY A 144 -15.35 -0.80 -1.66
CA GLY A 144 -16.02 -1.52 -2.74
C GLY A 144 -15.98 -0.81 -4.10
N ASP A 145 -15.40 0.39 -4.20
CA ASP A 145 -15.19 1.02 -5.50
C ASP A 145 -14.22 0.19 -6.35
N PRO A 146 -14.45 0.08 -7.68
CA PRO A 146 -13.57 -0.69 -8.54
C PRO A 146 -12.18 -0.02 -8.68
N CYS A 147 -11.13 -0.83 -8.66
CA CYS A 147 -9.74 -0.40 -8.80
C CYS A 147 -9.03 -1.17 -9.93
N ALA A 148 -7.99 -0.58 -10.54
CA ALA A 148 -7.34 -1.16 -11.71
C ALA A 148 -6.27 -2.20 -11.35
N ASP A 149 -5.46 -1.89 -10.34
CA ASP A 149 -4.22 -2.60 -10.07
C ASP A 149 -4.22 -3.19 -8.65
N ASP A 150 -4.41 -4.52 -8.54
CA ASP A 150 -4.30 -5.23 -7.27
C ASP A 150 -2.95 -4.92 -6.59
N GLY A 151 -3.00 -4.55 -5.30
CA GLY A 151 -1.86 -4.10 -4.50
C GLY A 151 -1.55 -2.60 -4.61
N GLU A 152 -2.33 -1.81 -5.35
CA GLU A 152 -2.27 -0.35 -5.30
C GLU A 152 -2.74 0.16 -3.94
N PHE A 153 -2.04 1.15 -3.38
CA PHE A 153 -2.41 1.83 -2.15
C PHE A 153 -2.85 3.26 -2.44
N CYS A 154 -3.94 3.69 -1.81
CA CYS A 154 -4.41 5.06 -1.85
C CYS A 154 -4.47 5.65 -0.45
N SER A 155 -3.73 6.73 -0.24
CA SER A 155 -3.49 7.28 1.10
C SER A 155 -3.22 8.80 1.08
N PRO A 156 -4.12 9.62 0.48
CA PRO A 156 -3.97 11.06 0.46
C PRO A 156 -3.87 11.62 1.89
N GLY A 157 -2.79 12.35 2.17
CA GLY A 157 -2.51 12.93 3.49
C GLY A 157 -1.94 11.96 4.54
N CYS A 158 -1.51 10.76 4.14
CA CYS A 158 -0.87 9.76 5.03
C CYS A 158 0.67 9.88 5.09
N GLU A 159 1.24 11.03 4.71
CA GLU A 159 2.69 11.22 4.75
C GLU A 159 3.23 11.29 6.18
N ASP A 160 2.34 11.55 7.16
CA ASP A 160 2.68 11.66 8.57
C ASP A 160 2.50 10.33 9.30
N PRO A 161 3.58 9.61 9.64
CA PRO A 161 3.48 8.30 10.30
C PRO A 161 2.97 8.38 11.74
N CYS A 162 2.89 9.58 12.33
CA CYS A 162 2.45 9.80 13.69
C CYS A 162 0.95 10.12 13.81
N GLU A 163 0.28 10.40 12.69
CA GLU A 163 -1.14 10.70 12.66
C GLU A 163 -1.94 9.49 12.14
N PHE A 164 -3.15 9.32 12.67
CA PHE A 164 -4.06 8.33 12.12
C PHE A 164 -4.48 8.75 10.73
N CYS A 165 -4.34 7.83 9.79
CA CYS A 165 -4.66 8.09 8.42
C CYS A 165 -5.39 6.87 7.84
N ASN A 166 -6.37 7.12 6.98
CA ASN A 166 -7.09 6.05 6.31
C ASN A 166 -6.33 5.68 5.03
N VAL A 167 -6.00 4.41 4.87
CA VAL A 167 -5.40 3.87 3.67
C VAL A 167 -6.40 2.93 3.02
N MET A 168 -6.47 2.95 1.69
CA MET A 168 -7.21 1.98 0.90
C MET A 168 -6.22 1.11 0.14
N GLU A 169 -6.47 -0.19 0.05
CA GLU A 169 -5.72 -1.13 -0.76
C GLU A 169 -6.66 -1.72 -1.82
N CYS A 170 -6.20 -1.73 -3.07
CA CYS A 170 -6.90 -2.43 -4.14
C CYS A 170 -6.66 -3.93 -4.01
N SER A 171 -7.71 -4.73 -3.79
CA SER A 171 -7.59 -6.17 -3.65
C SER A 171 -8.78 -6.88 -4.30
N GLY A 172 -8.51 -7.68 -5.33
CA GLY A 172 -9.54 -8.39 -6.08
C GLY A 172 -10.35 -7.46 -6.98
N GLY A 173 -9.75 -6.36 -7.45
CA GLY A 173 -10.41 -5.36 -8.28
C GLY A 173 -11.32 -4.38 -7.52
N GLU A 174 -11.31 -4.41 -6.19
CA GLU A 174 -12.09 -3.49 -5.33
C GLU A 174 -11.21 -2.82 -4.27
N TRP A 175 -11.49 -1.55 -3.97
CA TRP A 175 -10.86 -0.82 -2.87
C TRP A 175 -11.36 -1.31 -1.52
N SER A 176 -10.45 -1.71 -0.65
CA SER A 176 -10.73 -2.14 0.72
C SER A 176 -10.00 -1.25 1.73
N PRO A 177 -10.62 -0.90 2.88
CA PRO A 177 -9.95 -0.13 3.92
C PRO A 177 -8.85 -0.96 4.58
N LEU A 178 -7.66 -0.38 4.68
CA LEU A 178 -6.55 -0.89 5.45
C LEU A 178 -6.41 -0.08 6.74
N GLU A 179 -6.59 -0.73 7.88
CA GLU A 179 -6.34 -0.12 9.18
C GLU A 179 -4.83 0.02 9.41
N VAL A 180 -4.28 1.20 9.14
CA VAL A 180 -2.91 1.55 9.51
C VAL A 180 -2.94 2.28 10.84
N PHE A 181 -2.40 1.64 11.88
CA PHE A 181 -2.23 2.28 13.17
C PHE A 181 -1.05 3.27 13.10
N PRO A 182 -1.16 4.46 13.71
CA PRO A 182 -0.04 5.40 13.80
C PRO A 182 1.15 4.71 14.46
N ALA A 183 2.35 5.09 14.04
CA ALA A 183 3.55 4.77 14.80
C ALA A 183 3.44 5.37 16.21
N GLU A 184 4.07 4.73 17.19
CA GLU A 184 4.18 5.27 18.55
C GLU A 184 5.17 6.43 18.57
N CYS A 185 4.72 7.60 18.10
CA CYS A 185 5.52 8.82 18.12
C CYS A 185 5.40 9.51 19.48
N LEU A 186 6.53 9.65 20.16
CA LEU A 186 6.62 10.39 21.42
C LEU A 186 6.29 11.87 21.21
N SER A 187 5.59 12.47 22.17
CA SER A 187 5.41 13.93 22.20
C SER A 187 6.73 14.66 22.48
N CYS A 188 6.77 15.97 22.21
CA CYS A 188 7.95 16.79 22.50
C CYS A 188 8.39 16.72 23.97
N GLU A 189 7.43 16.66 24.91
CA GLU A 189 7.74 16.56 26.34
C GLU A 189 8.30 15.17 26.71
N GLU A 190 7.91 14.14 25.99
CA GLU A 190 8.35 12.76 26.23
C GLU A 190 9.70 12.45 25.59
N ILE A 191 10.00 13.02 24.41
CA ILE A 191 11.26 12.75 23.70
C ILE A 191 12.44 13.56 24.23
N CYS A 192 12.20 14.80 24.66
CA CYS A 192 13.26 15.72 25.09
C CYS A 192 14.14 15.22 26.25
N PRO A 193 13.64 14.48 27.27
CA PRO A 193 14.48 13.88 28.30
C PRO A 193 15.53 12.92 27.74
N PHE A 194 15.21 12.21 26.65
CA PHE A 194 16.15 11.30 25.97
C PHE A 194 17.17 12.07 25.14
N VAL A 195 16.74 13.11 24.42
CA VAL A 195 17.63 14.00 23.65
C VAL A 195 18.69 14.62 24.55
N LEU A 196 18.26 15.22 25.67
CA LEU A 196 19.17 15.87 26.63
C LEU A 196 20.12 14.88 27.30
N LYS A 197 19.67 13.64 27.51
CA LYS A 197 20.53 12.58 28.05
C LYS A 197 21.67 12.20 27.08
N GLY A 198 21.50 12.45 25.79
CA GLY A 198 22.57 12.29 24.79
C GLY A 198 23.73 13.26 25.01
N ASP A 199 23.50 14.40 25.66
CA ASP A 199 24.51 15.41 26.03
C ASP A 199 25.43 15.83 24.87
N CYS A 200 24.86 15.91 23.66
CA CYS A 200 25.58 16.30 22.46
C CYS A 200 25.79 17.81 22.42
N GLU A 201 27.00 18.25 22.03
CA GLU A 201 27.36 19.68 22.01
C GLU A 201 26.47 20.51 21.06
N GLY A 202 26.05 19.93 19.94
CA GLY A 202 25.10 20.51 18.99
C GLY A 202 23.64 20.28 19.34
N GLY A 203 23.34 19.68 20.50
CA GLY A 203 21.99 19.47 21.01
C GLY A 203 21.39 20.69 21.72
N PRO A 204 20.10 20.62 22.13
CA PRO A 204 19.48 21.66 22.91
C PRO A 204 20.14 21.77 24.31
N PRO A 205 20.33 23.00 24.84
CA PRO A 205 21.02 23.20 26.11
C PRO A 205 20.19 22.80 27.35
N ASP A 206 18.86 22.77 27.23
CA ASP A 206 17.94 22.44 28.31
C ASP A 206 16.57 21.97 27.79
N MET A 207 15.70 21.60 28.72
CA MET A 207 14.35 21.09 28.43
C MET A 207 13.46 22.12 27.74
N GLU A 208 13.57 23.39 28.12
CA GLU A 208 12.73 24.45 27.53
C GLU A 208 13.12 24.69 26.07
N ALA A 209 14.42 24.76 25.79
CA ALA A 209 14.95 24.90 24.44
C ALA A 209 14.62 23.67 23.58
N CYS A 210 14.73 22.46 24.14
CA CYS A 210 14.38 21.23 23.44
C CYS A 210 12.89 21.20 23.05
N VAL A 211 11.99 21.40 24.01
CA VAL A 211 10.54 21.33 23.78
C VAL A 211 10.10 22.42 22.79
N THR A 212 10.63 23.64 22.94
CA THR A 212 10.33 24.75 22.03
C THR A 212 10.76 24.43 20.60
N GLY A 213 12.00 23.98 20.40
CA GLY A 213 12.49 23.59 19.07
C GLY A 213 11.70 22.42 18.48
N CYS A 214 11.40 21.41 19.29
CA CYS A 214 10.56 20.28 18.88
C CYS A 214 9.18 20.73 18.38
N MET A 215 8.47 21.57 19.13
CA MET A 215 7.17 22.09 18.72
C MET A 215 7.25 22.95 17.46
N GLU A 216 8.35 23.68 17.28
CA GLU A 216 8.61 24.45 16.05
C GLU A 216 8.73 23.52 14.83
N TYR A 217 9.47 22.41 14.94
CA TYR A 217 9.61 21.44 13.84
C TYR A 217 8.32 20.67 13.56
N GLN A 218 7.52 20.36 14.59
CA GLN A 218 6.19 19.79 14.39
C GLN A 218 5.22 20.74 13.65
N GLY A 219 5.45 22.05 13.74
CA GLY A 219 4.57 23.08 13.17
C GLY A 219 5.04 23.66 11.84
N ASN A 220 6.18 23.25 11.31
CA ASN A 220 6.79 23.86 10.12
C ASN A 220 6.87 22.91 8.92
N GLU A 221 7.54 23.35 7.85
CA GLU A 221 7.68 22.60 6.59
C GLU A 221 8.47 21.28 6.73
N CYS A 222 9.23 21.12 7.81
CA CYS A 222 9.96 19.90 8.13
C CYS A 222 9.16 18.89 8.96
N LYS A 223 7.86 19.14 9.23
CA LYS A 223 6.99 18.26 10.03
C LYS A 223 7.07 16.79 9.60
N ILE A 224 7.04 16.52 8.29
CA ILE A 224 7.05 15.14 7.77
C ILE A 224 8.37 14.43 8.08
N ALA A 225 9.50 15.08 7.81
CA ALA A 225 10.82 14.53 8.15
C ALA A 225 10.97 14.34 9.67
N PHE A 226 10.44 15.29 10.45
CA PHE A 226 10.45 15.21 11.92
C PHE A 226 9.62 14.03 12.45
N ASN A 227 8.42 13.84 11.94
CA ASN A 227 7.54 12.75 12.35
C ASN A 227 8.04 11.38 11.84
N THR A 228 8.68 11.33 10.68
CA THR A 228 9.40 10.13 10.20
C THR A 228 10.54 9.76 11.14
N MET A 229 11.29 10.75 11.63
CA MET A 229 12.28 10.54 12.67
C MET A 229 11.62 10.01 13.96
N LEU A 230 10.55 10.63 14.46
CA LEU A 230 9.84 10.16 15.67
C LEU A 230 9.35 8.71 15.55
N ALA A 231 8.79 8.34 14.40
CA ALA A 231 8.31 6.99 14.14
C ALA A 231 9.42 5.94 14.18
N CYS A 232 10.65 6.32 13.78
CA CYS A 232 11.82 5.43 13.85
C CYS A 232 12.36 5.28 15.28
N VAL A 233 12.42 6.38 16.03
CA VAL A 233 13.00 6.47 17.38
C VAL A 233 12.34 5.49 18.36
N GLY A 234 11.02 5.30 18.25
CA GLY A 234 10.25 4.44 19.14
C GLY A 234 10.15 4.95 20.59
N PRO A 235 9.63 4.13 21.53
CA PRO A 235 9.25 4.60 22.86
C PRO A 235 10.42 4.72 23.87
N GLU A 236 11.54 4.02 23.64
CA GLU A 236 12.70 4.02 24.56
C GLU A 236 14.02 4.26 23.81
N PRO A 237 14.22 5.44 23.22
CA PRO A 237 15.37 5.69 22.39
C PRO A 237 16.67 5.87 23.18
N THR A 238 17.77 5.47 22.56
CA THR A 238 19.12 5.80 23.03
C THR A 238 19.77 6.77 22.07
N TYR A 239 19.96 8.00 22.54
CA TYR A 239 20.62 9.04 21.77
C TYR A 239 22.14 8.92 21.82
N THR A 240 22.75 9.17 20.68
CA THR A 240 24.19 9.32 20.45
C THR A 240 24.42 10.65 19.72
N CYS A 241 25.68 11.00 19.47
CA CYS A 241 26.03 12.23 18.74
C CYS A 241 26.63 11.87 17.38
N ASP A 242 26.16 12.51 16.31
CA ASP A 242 26.75 12.38 14.99
C ASP A 242 28.10 13.12 14.86
N ASP A 243 28.70 13.06 13.67
CA ASP A 243 29.98 13.72 13.36
C ASP A 243 29.91 15.26 13.48
N ASP A 244 28.72 15.85 13.38
CA ASP A 244 28.44 17.27 13.58
C ASP A 244 28.04 17.59 15.04
N LEU A 245 28.20 16.62 15.94
CA LEU A 245 27.87 16.69 17.37
C LEU A 245 26.38 16.91 17.65
N ARG A 246 25.49 16.48 16.75
CA ARG A 246 24.02 16.59 16.92
C ARG A 246 23.41 15.30 17.45
N PRO A 247 22.28 15.35 18.19
CA PRO A 247 21.66 14.14 18.77
C PRO A 247 20.99 13.23 17.73
N THR A 248 21.43 11.98 17.59
CA THR A 248 20.84 10.97 16.70
C THR A 248 20.53 9.67 17.44
N VAL A 249 19.69 8.79 16.88
CA VAL A 249 19.41 7.45 17.43
C VAL A 249 20.01 6.39 16.53
N GLU A 250 20.69 5.41 17.12
CA GLU A 250 21.28 4.27 16.41
C GLU A 250 20.20 3.51 15.63
N GLY A 251 20.42 3.31 14.34
CA GLY A 251 19.46 2.68 13.42
C GLY A 251 18.44 3.62 12.79
N CYS A 252 18.44 4.92 13.16
CA CYS A 252 17.58 5.96 12.57
C CYS A 252 18.38 7.05 11.84
N GLU A 253 19.63 6.79 11.47
CA GLU A 253 20.56 7.79 10.95
C GLU A 253 20.06 8.45 9.66
N SER A 254 19.41 7.69 8.77
CA SER A 254 18.81 8.22 7.55
C SER A 254 17.71 9.24 7.82
N GLN A 255 16.83 8.97 8.79
CA GLN A 255 15.71 9.83 9.14
C GLN A 255 16.21 11.12 9.80
N TYR A 256 17.26 11.03 10.63
CA TYR A 256 17.94 12.21 11.17
C TYR A 256 18.65 13.01 10.09
N ALA A 257 19.30 12.36 9.12
CA ALA A 257 19.95 13.06 8.01
C ALA A 257 18.95 13.85 7.15
N GLU A 258 17.78 13.29 6.86
CA GLU A 258 16.69 13.98 6.16
C GLU A 258 16.14 15.15 6.98
N LEU A 259 15.89 14.94 8.28
CA LEU A 259 15.46 15.99 9.19
C LEU A 259 16.47 17.15 9.21
N TYR A 260 17.75 16.86 9.39
CA TYR A 260 18.78 17.90 9.44
C TYR A 260 19.01 18.61 8.12
N ALA A 261 18.90 17.90 6.99
CA ALA A 261 18.93 18.53 5.68
C ALA A 261 17.76 19.49 5.48
N CYS A 262 16.60 19.21 6.08
CA CYS A 262 15.45 20.12 6.06
C CYS A 262 15.63 21.33 6.98
N ILE A 263 16.09 21.11 8.22
CA ILE A 263 16.27 22.18 9.22
C ILE A 263 17.43 23.12 8.85
N PHE A 264 18.52 22.58 8.31
CA PHE A 264 19.75 23.29 8.01
C PHE A 264 20.13 23.13 6.52
N PRO A 265 19.37 23.77 5.60
CA PRO A 265 19.58 23.64 4.16
C PRO A 265 20.86 24.33 3.66
#